data_AF-A0A6F9A6J9-F1
#
_entry.id   AF-A0A6F9A6J9-F1
#
_cell.length_a   1.000
_cell.length_b   1.000
_cell.length_c   1.000
_cell.angle_alpha   90.00
_cell.angle_beta   90.00
_cell.angle_gamma   90.00
#
_symmetry.space_group_name_H-M   'P 1'
#
loop_
_entity.id
_entity.type
_entity.pdbx_description
1 polymer ?
#
loop_
_entity_poly.entity_id
_entity_poly.type
_entity_poly.pdbx_seq_one_letter_code
_entity_poly.pdbx_strand_id
1 'polypeptide(L)'
;MFFHVLQNFTATLSHIQNQLKEQKYSCFKDGYGSECLETTVQLLKKICNGVRSSKFTGIPVDCVSLLVSVSNFSQSKTCDVGGDTVHSKDLRLLSESIDIVRSWISMTFKEKLRDTSEIKMWNNIISLSFVNGDFTKKWRQTFCTDLEGKLKQVRNCYKEQLLYSAHVTNKI
;
A
#
# COMPACT_ATOMS: atom_id res chain seq x y z
N MET A 1 7.12 -9.72 24.11
CA MET A 1 8.23 -9.65 23.13
C MET A 1 7.77 -9.08 21.78
N PHE A 2 6.76 -9.65 21.10
CA PHE A 2 6.24 -9.13 19.82
C PHE A 2 5.77 -7.66 19.85
N PHE A 3 5.09 -7.24 20.92
CA PHE A 3 4.56 -5.89 21.05
C PHE A 3 5.65 -4.81 21.13
N HIS A 4 6.75 -5.10 21.82
CA HIS A 4 7.91 -4.20 21.92
C HIS A 4 8.66 -4.06 20.59
N VAL A 5 8.80 -5.16 19.84
CA VAL A 5 9.38 -5.13 18.49
C VAL A 5 8.51 -4.27 17.56
N LEU A 6 7.20 -4.36 17.68
CA LEU A 6 6.23 -3.55 16.95
C LEU A 6 6.37 -2.06 17.25
N GLN A 7 6.42 -1.66 18.53
CA GLN A 7 6.59 -0.25 18.92
C GLN A 7 7.93 0.34 18.44
N ASN A 8 9.02 -0.41 18.59
CA ASN A 8 10.34 0.05 18.13
C ASN A 8 10.37 0.21 16.61
N PHE A 9 9.70 -0.68 15.89
CA PHE A 9 9.57 -0.61 14.43
C PHE A 9 8.76 0.61 14.00
N THR A 10 7.57 0.84 14.57
CA THR A 10 6.74 2.00 14.24
C THR A 10 7.44 3.31 14.59
N ALA A 11 8.16 3.38 15.73
CA ALA A 11 8.93 4.55 16.11
C ALA A 11 10.08 4.84 15.13
N THR A 12 10.80 3.79 14.70
CA THR A 12 11.88 3.92 13.71
C THR A 12 11.34 4.38 12.37
N LEU A 13 10.23 3.80 11.90
CA LEU A 13 9.57 4.21 10.66
C LEU A 13 9.12 5.68 10.72
N SER A 14 8.45 6.07 11.81
CA SER A 14 7.98 7.44 12.00
C SER A 14 9.15 8.43 12.03
N HIS A 15 10.26 8.06 12.68
CA HIS A 15 11.47 8.86 12.70
C HIS A 15 12.03 9.07 11.28
N ILE A 16 12.19 8.00 10.50
CA ILE A 16 12.67 8.09 9.10
C ILE A 16 11.73 8.96 8.26
N GLN A 17 10.42 8.75 8.37
CA GLN A 17 9.42 9.54 7.64
C GLN A 17 9.51 11.04 7.97
N ASN A 18 9.67 11.40 9.24
CA ASN A 18 9.79 12.79 9.64
C ASN A 18 11.06 13.44 9.09
N GLN A 19 12.20 12.73 9.13
CA GLN A 19 13.44 13.25 8.56
C GLN A 19 13.37 13.44 7.02
N LEU A 20 12.66 12.54 6.33
CA LEU A 20 12.43 12.67 4.87
C LEU A 20 11.55 13.88 4.54
N LYS A 21 10.48 14.12 5.31
CA LYS A 21 9.60 15.29 5.15
C LYS A 21 10.33 16.61 5.36
N GLU A 22 11.22 16.67 6.36
CA GLU A 22 12.02 17.85 6.68
C GLU A 22 13.16 18.09 5.68
N GLN A 23 13.38 17.19 4.71
CA GLN A 23 14.45 17.25 3.70
C GLN A 23 15.85 17.50 4.30
N LYS A 24 16.10 17.19 5.57
CA LYS A 24 17.40 17.37 6.26
C LYS A 24 18.55 16.62 5.60
N TYR A 25 18.23 15.72 4.66
CA TYR A 25 19.10 14.90 3.84
C TYR A 25 19.22 15.44 2.39
N SER A 26 19.10 16.75 2.19
CA SER A 26 19.04 17.40 0.88
C SER A 26 20.34 17.29 0.05
N CYS A 27 21.45 16.81 0.59
CA CYS A 27 22.75 16.75 -0.09
C CYS A 27 23.40 15.34 -0.13
N PHE A 28 22.64 14.31 -0.54
CA PHE A 28 23.24 13.00 -0.84
C PHE A 28 23.59 12.86 -2.33
N LYS A 29 24.55 11.97 -2.61
CA LYS A 29 25.03 11.60 -3.94
C LYS A 29 23.89 11.31 -4.92
N ASP A 30 24.14 11.57 -6.20
CA ASP A 30 23.24 11.16 -7.29
C ASP A 30 22.88 9.66 -7.14
N GLY A 31 21.60 9.33 -7.32
CA GLY A 31 21.07 7.97 -7.13
C GLY A 31 20.68 7.54 -5.71
N TYR A 32 21.06 8.26 -4.64
CA TYR A 32 20.71 7.89 -3.25
C TYR A 32 19.20 7.77 -3.00
N GLY A 33 18.40 8.65 -3.62
CA GLY A 33 16.94 8.59 -3.55
C GLY A 33 16.38 7.29 -4.14
N SER A 34 16.94 6.85 -5.27
CA SER A 34 16.53 5.60 -5.94
C SER A 34 16.93 4.37 -5.13
N GLU A 35 18.12 4.36 -4.51
CA GLU A 35 18.54 3.30 -3.59
C GLU A 35 17.64 3.21 -2.34
N CYS A 36 17.27 4.36 -1.78
CA CYS A 36 16.30 4.42 -0.68
C CYS A 36 14.94 3.85 -1.11
N LEU A 37 14.48 4.18 -2.32
CA LEU A 37 13.22 3.69 -2.86
C LEU A 37 13.27 2.17 -3.06
N GLU A 38 14.33 1.65 -3.66
CA GLU A 38 14.54 0.21 -3.85
C GLU A 38 14.53 -0.54 -2.51
N THR A 39 15.28 -0.04 -1.53
CA THR A 39 15.32 -0.60 -0.18
C THR A 39 13.95 -0.58 0.48
N THR A 40 13.18 0.49 0.27
CA THR A 40 11.81 0.64 0.81
C THR A 40 10.84 -0.35 0.16
N VAL A 41 10.94 -0.58 -1.15
CA VAL A 41 10.12 -1.59 -1.85
C VAL A 41 10.47 -3.00 -1.34
N GLN A 42 11.75 -3.30 -1.11
CA GLN A 42 12.16 -4.58 -0.52
C GLN A 42 11.65 -4.76 0.91
N LEU A 43 11.67 -3.70 1.72
CA LEU A 43 11.12 -3.71 3.08
C LEU A 43 9.60 -3.96 3.04
N LEU A 44 8.88 -3.25 2.16
CA LEU A 44 7.45 -3.42 1.94
C LEU A 44 7.12 -4.87 1.59
N LYS A 45 7.87 -5.47 0.65
CA LYS A 45 7.73 -6.88 0.26
C LYS A 45 7.88 -7.83 1.44
N LYS A 46 8.90 -7.64 2.28
CA LYS A 46 9.13 -8.48 3.48
C LYS A 46 7.98 -8.35 4.48
N ILE A 47 7.51 -7.13 4.73
CA ILE A 47 6.40 -6.87 5.67
C ILE A 47 5.09 -7.45 5.15
N CYS A 48 4.74 -7.17 3.89
CA CYS A 48 3.53 -7.67 3.24
C CYS A 48 3.48 -9.20 3.18
N ASN A 49 4.64 -9.87 3.02
CA ASN A 49 4.71 -11.33 3.04
C ASN A 49 4.55 -11.92 4.45
N GLY A 50 5.06 -11.23 5.48
CA GLY A 50 5.05 -11.68 6.87
C GLY A 50 3.77 -11.34 7.65
N VAL A 51 3.12 -10.21 7.34
CA VAL A 51 1.95 -9.71 8.06
C VAL A 51 0.66 -10.05 7.30
N ARG A 52 0.05 -11.19 7.64
CA ARG A 52 -1.18 -11.68 6.97
C ARG A 52 -2.46 -11.55 7.80
N SER A 53 -2.35 -11.07 9.04
CA SER A 53 -3.51 -10.90 9.91
C SER A 53 -4.11 -9.51 9.75
N SER A 54 -5.42 -9.43 9.60
CA SER A 54 -6.18 -8.17 9.57
C SER A 54 -6.00 -7.31 10.84
N LYS A 55 -5.58 -7.92 11.96
CA LYS A 55 -5.30 -7.23 13.22
C LYS A 55 -4.07 -6.32 13.18
N PHE A 56 -3.16 -6.55 12.23
CA PHE A 56 -1.86 -5.86 12.16
C PHE A 56 -1.70 -5.04 10.88
N THR A 57 -2.81 -4.62 10.27
CA THR A 57 -2.83 -3.83 9.03
C THR A 57 -2.15 -2.47 9.14
N GLY A 58 -1.95 -1.96 10.35
CA GLY A 58 -1.17 -0.75 10.60
C GLY A 58 0.27 -0.87 10.07
N ILE A 59 0.95 -2.01 10.28
CA ILE A 59 2.37 -2.15 9.90
C ILE A 59 2.56 -2.04 8.38
N PRO A 60 1.82 -2.79 7.53
CA PRO A 60 1.95 -2.64 6.09
C PRO A 60 1.50 -1.27 5.62
N VAL A 61 0.43 -0.69 6.19
CA VAL A 61 -0.04 0.67 5.83
C VAL A 61 1.04 1.73 6.12
N ASP A 62 1.69 1.68 7.28
CA ASP A 62 2.77 2.60 7.63
C ASP A 62 3.97 2.44 6.68
N CYS A 63 4.28 1.20 6.27
CA CYS A 63 5.33 0.95 5.29
C CYS A 63 4.98 1.48 3.89
N VAL A 64 3.72 1.42 3.46
CA VAL A 64 3.28 2.05 2.21
C VAL A 64 3.32 3.58 2.32
N SER A 65 3.02 4.15 3.48
CA SER A 65 3.19 5.59 3.72
C SER A 65 4.67 6.03 3.65
N LEU A 66 5.59 5.20 4.15
CA LEU A 66 7.03 5.41 3.98
C LEU A 66 7.42 5.37 2.49
N LEU A 67 6.91 4.41 1.73
CA LEU A 67 7.13 4.32 0.27
C LEU A 67 6.78 5.64 -0.44
N VAL A 68 5.62 6.23 -0.12
CA VAL A 68 5.22 7.54 -0.66
C VAL A 68 6.24 8.62 -0.31
N SER A 69 6.64 8.68 0.96
CA SER A 69 7.59 9.70 1.45
C SER A 69 8.95 9.59 0.76
N VAL A 70 9.47 8.36 0.62
CA VAL A 70 10.75 8.09 -0.05
C VAL A 70 10.67 8.34 -1.55
N SER A 71 9.57 7.96 -2.20
CA SER A 71 9.33 8.23 -3.62
C SER A 71 9.33 9.72 -3.91
N ASN A 72 8.64 10.51 -3.08
CA ASN A 72 8.57 11.96 -3.23
C ASN A 72 9.93 12.60 -2.97
N PHE A 73 10.69 12.09 -2.00
CA PHE A 73 12.07 12.50 -1.76
C PHE A 73 12.98 12.21 -2.97
N SER A 74 12.92 10.99 -3.54
CA SER A 74 13.71 10.61 -4.71
C SER A 74 13.47 11.55 -5.90
N GLN A 75 12.21 11.92 -6.12
CA GLN A 75 11.79 12.78 -7.23
C GLN A 75 12.00 14.28 -6.98
N SER A 76 12.22 14.70 -5.73
CA SER A 76 12.43 16.11 -5.37
C SER A 76 13.79 16.68 -5.78
N LYS A 77 14.69 15.85 -6.34
CA LYS A 77 16.04 16.26 -6.74
C LYS A 77 16.39 15.78 -8.15
N THR A 78 16.14 16.64 -9.13
CA THR A 78 16.93 16.65 -10.36
C THR A 78 17.86 17.85 -10.30
N CYS A 79 19.02 17.69 -9.66
CA CYS A 79 20.17 18.49 -10.03
C CYS A 79 20.66 17.85 -11.34
N ASP A 80 20.55 18.58 -12.45
CA ASP A 80 20.81 18.15 -13.82
C ASP A 80 21.99 17.15 -13.95
N VAL A 81 21.75 16.07 -14.72
CA VAL A 81 22.69 15.34 -15.63
C VAL A 81 22.32 13.86 -15.86
N GLY A 82 21.39 13.24 -15.11
CA GLY A 82 21.07 11.79 -15.25
C GLY A 82 19.59 11.36 -15.35
N GLY A 83 18.65 12.30 -15.51
CA GLY A 83 17.23 12.14 -15.17
C GLY A 83 16.47 10.95 -15.77
N ASP A 84 16.65 10.63 -17.06
CA ASP A 84 15.73 9.71 -17.75
C ASP A 84 15.83 8.24 -17.27
N THR A 85 17.03 7.76 -16.98
CA THR A 85 17.25 6.37 -16.55
C THR A 85 16.80 6.14 -15.11
N VAL A 86 17.10 7.08 -14.21
CA VAL A 86 16.71 7.04 -12.79
C VAL A 86 15.19 7.12 -12.65
N HIS A 87 14.54 8.02 -13.41
CA HIS A 87 13.08 8.10 -13.43
C HIS A 87 12.42 6.81 -13.93
N SER A 88 13.00 6.13 -14.92
CA SER A 88 12.48 4.85 -15.41
C SER A 88 12.58 3.72 -14.37
N LYS A 89 13.67 3.66 -13.60
CA LYS A 89 13.86 2.66 -12.52
C LYS A 89 12.87 2.89 -11.39
N ASP A 90 12.71 4.14 -10.95
CA ASP A 90 11.80 4.49 -9.86
C ASP A 90 10.34 4.17 -10.22
N LEU A 91 9.91 4.44 -11.45
CA LEU A 91 8.57 4.08 -11.93
C LEU A 91 8.33 2.57 -11.98
N ARG A 92 9.36 1.77 -12.29
CA ARG A 92 9.30 0.30 -12.25
C ARG A 92 9.15 -0.19 -10.81
N LEU A 93 9.93 0.33 -9.88
CA LEU A 93 9.85 0.02 -8.44
C LEU A 93 8.47 0.38 -7.88
N LEU A 94 7.95 1.55 -8.23
CA LEU A 94 6.60 1.98 -7.87
C LEU A 94 5.53 1.07 -8.46
N SER A 95 5.69 0.60 -9.71
CA SER A 95 4.76 -0.37 -10.29
C SER A 95 4.83 -1.73 -9.57
N GLU A 96 6.01 -2.22 -9.20
CA GLU A 96 6.15 -3.46 -8.40
C GLU A 96 5.44 -3.31 -7.03
N SER A 97 5.51 -2.13 -6.42
CA SER A 97 4.86 -1.88 -5.13
C SER A 97 3.33 -2.07 -5.18
N ILE A 98 2.69 -1.77 -6.32
CA ILE A 98 1.25 -2.01 -6.51
C ILE A 98 0.96 -3.51 -6.37
N ASP A 99 1.72 -4.36 -7.05
CA ASP A 99 1.52 -5.81 -7.03
C ASP A 99 1.75 -6.41 -5.64
N ILE A 100 2.77 -5.92 -4.92
CA ILE A 100 3.04 -6.31 -3.54
C ILE A 100 1.84 -6.00 -2.64
N VAL A 101 1.31 -4.77 -2.72
CA VAL A 101 0.18 -4.35 -1.88
C VAL A 101 -1.11 -5.08 -2.26
N ARG A 102 -1.40 -5.24 -3.56
CA ARG A 102 -2.55 -6.03 -4.06
C ARG A 102 -2.52 -7.48 -3.54
N SER A 103 -1.36 -8.12 -3.63
CA SER A 103 -1.14 -9.49 -3.15
C SER A 103 -1.39 -9.57 -1.64
N TRP A 104 -0.81 -8.65 -0.87
CA TRP A 104 -0.99 -8.58 0.58
C TRP A 104 -2.46 -8.40 0.98
N ILE A 105 -3.18 -7.47 0.35
CA ILE A 105 -4.61 -7.24 0.62
C ILE A 105 -5.41 -8.52 0.35
N SER A 106 -5.17 -9.16 -0.79
CA SER A 106 -5.86 -10.40 -1.20
C SER A 106 -5.60 -11.56 -0.23
N MET A 107 -4.39 -11.65 0.31
CA MET A 107 -4.03 -12.68 1.29
C MET A 107 -4.56 -12.40 2.70
N THR A 108 -4.65 -11.13 3.08
CA THR A 108 -5.06 -10.68 4.42
C THR A 108 -6.59 -10.68 4.57
N PHE A 109 -7.30 -10.30 3.52
CA PHE A 109 -8.76 -10.16 3.51
C PHE A 109 -9.39 -11.11 2.50
N LYS A 110 -9.28 -12.42 2.77
CA LYS A 110 -9.84 -13.48 1.91
C LYS A 110 -11.37 -13.53 1.94
N GLU A 111 -11.97 -13.14 3.05
CA GLU A 111 -13.42 -13.19 3.23
C GLU A 111 -14.11 -11.89 2.79
N LYS A 112 -15.45 -11.94 2.78
CA LYS A 112 -16.32 -10.78 2.53
C LYS A 112 -15.90 -9.61 3.41
N LEU A 113 -16.04 -8.40 2.88
CA LEU A 113 -15.82 -7.14 3.60
C LEU A 113 -16.72 -7.11 4.83
N ARG A 114 -16.16 -7.32 6.03
CA ARG A 114 -16.94 -7.47 7.28
C ARG A 114 -16.49 -6.55 8.40
N ASP A 115 -15.26 -6.04 8.35
CA ASP A 115 -14.66 -5.33 9.46
C ASP A 115 -14.34 -3.86 9.11
N THR A 116 -14.69 -2.97 10.04
CA THR A 116 -14.25 -1.57 10.07
C THR A 116 -12.75 -1.38 9.87
N SER A 117 -11.93 -2.33 10.35
CA SER A 117 -10.47 -2.33 10.15
C SER A 117 -10.07 -2.44 8.68
N GLU A 118 -10.83 -3.21 7.88
CA GLU A 118 -10.63 -3.36 6.44
C GLU A 118 -10.99 -2.07 5.70
N ILE A 119 -12.12 -1.44 6.04
CA ILE A 119 -12.54 -0.15 5.45
C ILE A 119 -11.51 0.94 5.74
N LYS A 120 -11.02 1.01 6.99
CA LYS A 120 -9.97 1.97 7.37
C LYS A 120 -8.68 1.72 6.58
N MET A 121 -8.28 0.47 6.39
CA MET A 121 -7.13 0.11 5.56
C MET A 121 -7.32 0.59 4.11
N TRP A 122 -8.47 0.31 3.48
CA TRP A 122 -8.77 0.76 2.12
C TRP A 122 -8.69 2.28 1.98
N ASN A 123 -9.29 3.02 2.91
CA ASN A 123 -9.23 4.49 2.91
C ASN A 123 -7.79 4.99 3.02
N ASN A 124 -6.99 4.41 3.93
CA ASN A 124 -5.60 4.78 4.10
C ASN A 124 -4.79 4.53 2.81
N ILE A 125 -4.96 3.37 2.17
CA ILE A 125 -4.25 3.01 0.93
C ILE A 125 -4.68 3.88 -0.25
N ILE A 126 -5.99 4.07 -0.48
CA ILE A 126 -6.50 4.83 -1.63
C ILE A 126 -6.19 6.33 -1.49
N SER A 127 -6.18 6.88 -0.28
CA SER A 127 -5.94 8.31 -0.06
C SER A 127 -4.53 8.78 -0.42
N LEU A 128 -3.56 7.86 -0.53
CA LEU A 128 -2.17 8.19 -0.81
C LEU A 128 -2.02 8.95 -2.13
N SER A 129 -1.01 9.82 -2.16
CA SER A 129 -0.66 10.66 -3.30
C SER A 129 0.85 10.73 -3.45
N PHE A 130 1.30 10.53 -4.66
CA PHE A 130 2.70 10.60 -5.07
C PHE A 130 2.92 11.92 -5.82
N VAL A 131 4.16 12.42 -5.85
CA VAL A 131 4.55 13.59 -6.65
C VAL A 131 4.23 13.35 -8.14
N ASN A 132 4.45 12.14 -8.63
CA ASN A 132 4.03 11.76 -9.98
C ASN A 132 2.48 11.62 -10.04
N GLY A 133 1.84 12.57 -10.72
CA GLY A 133 0.38 12.64 -10.84
C GLY A 133 -0.23 11.47 -11.60
N ASP A 134 0.43 10.97 -12.65
CA ASP A 134 -0.08 9.84 -13.42
C ASP A 134 0.04 8.53 -12.65
N PHE A 135 1.13 8.35 -11.89
CA PHE A 135 1.25 7.24 -10.97
C PHE A 135 0.19 7.32 -9.85
N THR A 136 -0.12 8.50 -9.33
CA THR A 136 -1.20 8.69 -8.35
C THR A 136 -2.56 8.27 -8.91
N LYS A 137 -2.86 8.64 -10.17
CA LYS A 137 -4.09 8.19 -10.85
C LYS A 137 -4.12 6.67 -10.98
N LYS A 138 -3.03 6.07 -11.48
CA LYS A 138 -2.88 4.61 -11.62
C LYS A 138 -3.10 3.90 -10.27
N TRP A 139 -2.44 4.38 -9.22
CA TRP A 139 -2.57 3.84 -7.86
C TRP A 139 -4.03 3.84 -7.38
N ARG A 140 -4.68 5.01 -7.42
CA ARG A 140 -6.07 5.16 -6.97
C ARG A 140 -7.04 4.32 -7.79
N GLN A 141 -6.92 4.38 -9.12
CA GLN A 141 -7.77 3.59 -10.02
C GLN A 141 -7.66 2.09 -9.73
N THR A 142 -6.43 1.60 -9.53
CA THR A 142 -6.16 0.19 -9.24
C THR A 142 -6.88 -0.24 -7.96
N PHE A 143 -6.65 0.47 -6.84
CA PHE A 143 -7.22 0.06 -5.55
C PHE A 143 -8.72 0.34 -5.43
N CYS A 144 -9.25 1.38 -6.09
CA CYS A 144 -10.70 1.57 -6.19
C CYS A 144 -11.36 0.42 -6.96
N THR A 145 -10.76 0.00 -8.09
CA THR A 145 -11.29 -1.11 -8.90
C THR A 145 -11.29 -2.43 -8.13
N ASP A 146 -10.24 -2.71 -7.36
CA ASP A 146 -10.18 -3.90 -6.50
C ASP A 146 -11.24 -3.88 -5.41
N LEU A 147 -11.43 -2.73 -4.75
CA LEU A 147 -12.46 -2.56 -3.73
C LEU A 147 -13.87 -2.73 -4.34
N GLU A 148 -14.14 -2.12 -5.48
CA GLU A 148 -15.41 -2.30 -6.21
C GLU A 148 -15.66 -3.76 -6.59
N GLY A 149 -14.64 -4.45 -7.10
CA GLY A 149 -14.71 -5.87 -7.43
C GLY A 149 -15.10 -6.70 -6.21
N LYS A 150 -14.48 -6.43 -5.06
CA LYS A 150 -14.80 -7.08 -3.79
C LYS A 150 -16.23 -6.79 -3.31
N LEU A 151 -16.68 -5.54 -3.39
CA LEU A 151 -18.05 -5.16 -3.03
C LEU A 151 -19.11 -5.83 -3.92
N LYS A 152 -18.83 -6.00 -5.22
CA LYS A 152 -19.72 -6.71 -6.15
C LYS A 152 -19.86 -8.19 -5.78
N GLN A 153 -18.77 -8.87 -5.40
CA GLN A 153 -18.82 -10.26 -4.93
C GLN A 153 -19.68 -10.42 -3.69
N VAL A 154 -19.55 -9.50 -2.72
CA VAL A 154 -20.38 -9.48 -1.51
C VAL A 154 -21.87 -9.37 -1.87
N ARG A 155 -22.22 -8.42 -2.76
CA ARG A 155 -23.60 -8.21 -3.22
C ARG A 155 -24.18 -9.45 -3.90
N ASN A 156 -23.42 -10.10 -4.79
CA ASN A 156 -23.88 -11.30 -5.50
C ASN A 156 -24.13 -12.46 -4.53
N CYS A 157 -23.25 -12.66 -3.55
CA CYS A 157 -23.43 -13.72 -2.57
C CYS A 157 -24.67 -13.52 -1.67
N TYR A 158 -25.05 -12.26 -1.36
CA TYR A 158 -26.33 -12.00 -0.68
C TYR A 158 -27.55 -12.32 -1.55
N LYS A 159 -27.49 -12.01 -2.85
CA LYS A 159 -28.56 -12.37 -3.79
C LYS A 159 -28.76 -13.88 -3.88
N GLU A 160 -27.67 -14.65 -3.96
CA GLU A 160 -27.70 -16.11 -3.97
C GLU A 160 -28.28 -16.70 -2.68
N GLN A 161 -27.90 -16.16 -1.51
CA GLN A 161 -28.47 -16.58 -0.23
C GLN A 161 -29.98 -16.31 -0.14
N LEU A 162 -30.44 -15.15 -0.60
CA LEU A 162 -31.87 -14.81 -0.64
C LEU A 162 -32.63 -15.73 -1.59
N LEU A 163 -32.10 -16.00 -2.79
CA LEU A 163 -32.69 -16.94 -3.74
C LEU A 163 -32.79 -18.36 -3.16
N TYR A 164 -31.75 -18.83 -2.47
CA TYR A 164 -31.76 -20.14 -1.80
C TYR A 164 -32.84 -20.19 -0.71
N SER A 165 -32.92 -19.16 0.15
CA SER A 165 -33.93 -19.10 1.21
C SER A 165 -35.36 -19.10 0.65
N ALA A 166 -35.64 -18.31 -0.40
CA ALA A 166 -36.94 -18.27 -1.04
C ALA A 166 -37.34 -19.61 -1.69
N HIS A 167 -36.37 -20.37 -2.20
CA HIS A 167 -36.62 -21.68 -2.79
C HIS A 167 -36.90 -22.77 -1.75
N VAL A 168 -36.31 -22.66 -0.55
CA VAL A 168 -36.59 -23.56 0.58
C VAL A 168 -37.97 -23.29 1.18
N THR A 169 -38.38 -22.03 1.32
CA THR A 169 -39.70 -21.68 1.89
C THR A 169 -40.87 -22.07 0.99
N ASN A 170 -40.68 -22.09 -0.34
CA ASN A 170 -41.72 -22.50 -1.30
C ASN A 170 -41.88 -24.03 -1.47
N LYS A 171 -41.10 -24.83 -0.73
CA LYS A 171 -41.19 -26.31 -0.73
C LYS A 171 -41.86 -26.87 0.53
N ILE A 172 -42.38 -26.02 1.41
CA ILE A 172 -43.17 -26.36 2.61
C ILE A 172 -44.60 -25.86 2.36
#